data_AF-Q84L13-F1
#
_entry.id   AF-Q84L13-F1
#
_cell.length_a   1.000
_cell.length_b   1.000
_cell.length_c   1.000
_cell.angle_alpha   90.00
_cell.angle_beta   90.00
_cell.angle_gamma   90.00
#
_symmetry.space_group_name_H-M   'P 1'
#
loop_
_entity.id
_entity.type
_entity.pdbx_description
1 polymer ?
#
loop_
_entity_poly.entity_id
_entity_poly.type
_entity_poly.pdbx_seq_one_letter_code
_entity_poly.pdbx_strand_id
1 'polypeptide(L)'
;KRGNILEKGPENASQVMLSGPVLNEGDLESLLKDSLLKPQVLPTFFDITKGIDGSLEKALNKLCEAADEAVRNGSQLLILSDRSEALEPTHPSIPILLAVGTVHQHLIQNGLRMSASIIADTAQCFSTHQFACLVGYGASAVCPYLALETCRQWRLSGKTVNLMRNGKMPTVSIEQAQKNYCKAVKAGLLKILSKMGISLLSSYCGAQIFEVYGLGKEVVDLAFRGSVSKIGGLTFDELARETLSFWVKAFSEDTAKRLENFGFIQFRPGGEYHANNPEM
;
A
#
# COMPACT_ATOMS: atom_id res chain seq x y z
N LYS A 1 -16.69 -11.93 -4.98
CA LYS A 1 -16.35 -13.37 -5.03
C LYS A 1 -16.06 -13.77 -6.47
N ARG A 2 -15.02 -14.58 -6.75
CA ARG A 2 -14.82 -15.21 -8.06
C ARG A 2 -15.56 -16.55 -8.07
N GLY A 3 -16.48 -16.72 -9.03
CA GLY A 3 -17.30 -17.92 -9.14
C GLY A 3 -16.59 -19.06 -9.89
N ASN A 4 -17.33 -20.15 -10.10
CA ASN A 4 -16.82 -21.35 -10.75
C ASN A 4 -16.61 -21.11 -12.25
N ILE A 5 -15.40 -21.36 -12.74
CA ILE A 5 -15.05 -21.16 -14.16
C ILE A 5 -15.68 -22.22 -15.08
N LEU A 6 -16.09 -23.37 -14.53
CA LEU A 6 -16.68 -24.48 -15.28
C LEU A 6 -18.19 -24.33 -15.47
N GLU A 7 -18.83 -23.52 -14.63
CA GLU A 7 -20.27 -23.31 -14.64
C GLU A 7 -20.59 -21.91 -15.17
N LYS A 8 -21.52 -21.84 -16.11
CA LYS A 8 -21.98 -20.57 -16.66
C LYS A 8 -23.28 -20.18 -15.95
N GLY A 9 -23.25 -19.07 -15.21
CA GLY A 9 -24.46 -18.51 -14.60
C GLY A 9 -24.32 -17.03 -14.26
N PRO A 10 -25.46 -16.34 -14.00
CA PRO A 10 -25.50 -14.91 -13.72
C PRO A 10 -24.73 -14.51 -12.45
N GLU A 11 -24.54 -15.44 -11.52
CA GLU A 11 -23.75 -15.25 -10.31
C GLU A 11 -22.29 -14.87 -10.59
N ASN A 12 -21.74 -15.33 -11.72
CA ASN A 12 -20.37 -14.99 -12.13
C ASN A 12 -20.23 -13.52 -12.54
N ALA A 13 -21.34 -12.87 -12.95
CA ALA A 13 -21.38 -11.46 -13.32
C ALA A 13 -21.60 -10.52 -12.14
N SER A 14 -21.89 -11.05 -10.94
CA SER A 14 -22.04 -10.26 -9.71
C SER A 14 -20.68 -9.78 -9.19
N GLN A 15 -20.12 -8.78 -9.86
CA GLN A 15 -18.81 -8.19 -9.57
C GLN A 15 -18.85 -6.67 -9.68
N VAL A 16 -18.08 -5.99 -8.83
CA VAL A 16 -17.81 -4.57 -8.98
C VAL A 16 -16.63 -4.38 -9.92
N MET A 17 -16.86 -3.63 -11.00
CA MET A 17 -15.82 -3.31 -11.99
C MET A 17 -15.23 -1.93 -11.69
N LEU A 18 -13.92 -1.88 -11.51
CA LEU A 18 -13.17 -0.64 -11.31
C LEU A 18 -12.50 -0.20 -12.61
N SER A 19 -12.43 1.12 -12.84
CA SER A 19 -11.75 1.69 -14.01
C SER A 19 -10.21 1.61 -13.94
N GLY A 20 -9.68 1.16 -12.80
CA GLY A 20 -8.26 0.99 -12.55
C GLY A 20 -7.98 0.67 -11.07
N PRO A 21 -6.70 0.49 -10.71
CA PRO A 21 -6.31 0.08 -9.37
C PRO A 21 -6.23 1.23 -8.37
N VAL A 22 -6.35 2.48 -8.82
CA VAL A 22 -6.25 3.67 -7.96
C VAL A 22 -7.67 4.13 -7.63
N LEU A 23 -8.01 4.10 -6.35
CA LEU A 23 -9.28 4.58 -5.81
C LEU A 23 -9.11 5.96 -5.20
N ASN A 24 -10.10 6.82 -5.39
CA ASN A 24 -10.25 8.00 -4.52
C ASN A 24 -11.07 7.64 -3.27
N GLU A 25 -11.15 8.55 -2.31
CA GLU A 25 -11.87 8.33 -1.06
C GLU A 25 -13.38 8.12 -1.27
N GLY A 26 -13.99 8.82 -2.24
CA GLY A 26 -15.40 8.64 -2.59
C GLY A 26 -15.70 7.29 -3.26
N ASP A 27 -14.77 6.76 -4.05
CA ASP A 27 -14.87 5.40 -4.61
C ASP A 27 -14.84 4.38 -3.46
N LEU A 28 -13.93 4.55 -2.50
CA LEU A 28 -13.81 3.67 -1.33
C LEU A 28 -15.05 3.74 -0.44
N GLU A 29 -15.59 4.94 -0.18
CA GLU A 29 -16.84 5.12 0.57
C GLU A 29 -18.04 4.44 -0.11
N SER A 30 -18.07 4.46 -1.44
CA SER A 30 -19.11 3.80 -2.21
C SER A 30 -19.02 2.27 -2.06
N LEU A 31 -17.80 1.72 -2.07
CA LEU A 31 -17.56 0.30 -1.81
C LEU A 31 -17.90 -0.11 -0.37
N LEU A 32 -17.64 0.77 0.61
CA LEU A 32 -17.99 0.55 2.02
C LEU A 32 -19.50 0.45 2.26
N LYS A 33 -20.31 1.11 1.43
CA LYS A 33 -21.78 1.10 1.52
C LYS A 33 -22.43 -0.06 0.75
N ASP A 34 -21.65 -0.85 0.02
CA ASP A 34 -22.16 -1.97 -0.78
C ASP A 34 -22.55 -3.16 0.11
N SER A 35 -23.85 -3.42 0.20
CA SER A 35 -24.42 -4.48 1.04
C SER A 35 -24.15 -5.90 0.52
N LEU A 36 -23.87 -6.07 -0.77
CA LEU A 36 -23.56 -7.38 -1.36
C LEU A 36 -22.10 -7.77 -1.08
N LEU A 37 -21.20 -6.78 -1.08
CA LEU A 37 -19.78 -7.01 -0.78
C LEU A 37 -19.54 -7.30 0.70
N LYS A 38 -20.40 -6.79 1.60
CA LYS A 38 -20.22 -6.89 3.06
C LYS A 38 -18.78 -6.53 3.47
N PRO A 39 -18.33 -5.31 3.13
CA PRO A 39 -16.94 -4.90 3.34
C PRO A 39 -16.56 -4.97 4.81
N GLN A 40 -15.35 -5.44 5.09
CA GLN A 40 -14.76 -5.47 6.43
C GLN A 40 -13.46 -4.67 6.42
N VAL A 41 -13.40 -3.66 7.30
CA VAL A 41 -12.21 -2.84 7.49
C VAL A 41 -11.36 -3.47 8.57
N LEU A 42 -10.13 -3.81 8.23
CA LEU A 42 -9.15 -4.44 9.11
C LEU A 42 -8.01 -3.44 9.37
N PRO A 43 -7.87 -2.94 10.62
CA PRO A 43 -6.79 -2.04 10.98
C PRO A 43 -5.42 -2.71 10.83
N THR A 44 -4.44 -1.97 10.34
CA THR A 44 -3.07 -2.44 10.09
C THR A 44 -2.07 -1.77 11.03
N PHE A 45 -2.23 -2.03 12.33
CA PHE A 45 -1.34 -1.51 13.38
C PHE A 45 -0.82 -2.65 14.25
N PHE A 46 0.33 -2.45 14.87
CA PHE A 46 0.87 -3.37 15.87
C PHE A 46 1.16 -2.66 17.19
N ASP A 47 0.90 -3.35 18.29
CA ASP A 47 1.03 -2.83 19.65
C ASP A 47 2.41 -3.15 20.23
N ILE A 48 3.14 -2.11 20.65
CA ILE A 48 4.47 -2.22 21.25
C ILE A 48 4.49 -1.96 22.77
N THR A 49 3.33 -1.83 23.43
CA THR A 49 3.23 -1.56 24.87
C THR A 49 3.89 -2.63 25.74
N LYS A 50 3.99 -3.87 25.24
CA LYS A 50 4.63 -5.01 25.91
C LYS A 50 6.05 -5.32 25.40
N GLY A 51 6.62 -4.44 24.59
CA GLY A 51 7.87 -4.66 23.88
C GLY A 51 7.67 -4.79 22.37
N ILE A 52 8.74 -4.48 21.62
CA ILE A 52 8.72 -4.49 20.15
C ILE A 52 9.01 -5.87 19.55
N ASP A 53 9.77 -6.71 20.26
CA ASP A 53 10.16 -8.02 19.74
C ASP A 53 8.92 -8.93 19.63
N GLY A 54 8.73 -9.53 18.47
CA GLY A 54 7.57 -10.35 18.10
C GLY A 54 6.27 -9.58 17.90
N SER A 55 6.23 -8.25 18.10
CA SER A 55 4.98 -7.48 18.03
C SER A 55 4.40 -7.45 16.61
N LEU A 56 5.27 -7.29 15.61
CA LEU A 56 4.87 -7.20 14.20
C LEU A 56 4.31 -8.53 13.69
N GLU A 57 5.03 -9.63 13.92
CA GLU A 57 4.58 -10.97 13.52
C GLU A 57 3.25 -11.33 14.18
N LYS A 58 3.12 -11.07 15.50
CA LYS A 58 1.87 -11.30 16.23
C LYS A 58 0.70 -10.49 15.65
N ALA A 59 0.92 -9.25 15.25
CA ALA A 59 -0.11 -8.42 14.65
C ALA A 59 -0.50 -8.93 13.25
N LEU A 60 0.45 -9.41 12.45
CA LEU A 60 0.18 -10.04 11.16
C LEU A 60 -0.65 -11.32 11.32
N ASN A 61 -0.33 -12.17 12.29
CA ASN A 61 -1.10 -13.38 12.57
C ASN A 61 -2.55 -13.05 12.97
N LYS A 62 -2.75 -12.07 13.85
CA LYS A 62 -4.09 -11.57 14.20
C LYS A 62 -4.84 -10.99 13.00
N LEU A 63 -4.15 -10.27 12.13
CA LEU A 63 -4.73 -9.71 10.91
C LEU A 63 -5.21 -10.83 9.96
N CYS A 64 -4.43 -11.90 9.84
CA CYS A 64 -4.80 -13.10 9.09
C CYS A 64 -6.03 -13.80 9.68
N GLU A 65 -6.06 -14.00 11.00
CA GLU A 65 -7.22 -14.59 11.70
C GLU A 65 -8.50 -13.77 11.47
N ALA A 66 -8.42 -12.44 11.63
CA ALA A 66 -9.56 -11.55 11.39
C ALA A 66 -10.01 -11.56 9.92
N ALA A 67 -9.07 -11.62 8.98
CA ALA A 67 -9.37 -11.73 7.55
C ALA A 67 -10.05 -13.07 7.21
N ASP A 68 -9.55 -14.19 7.75
CA ASP A 68 -10.14 -15.51 7.56
C ASP A 68 -11.57 -15.56 8.11
N GLU A 69 -11.77 -15.12 9.35
CA GLU A 69 -13.09 -15.04 9.99
C GLU A 69 -14.07 -14.16 9.19
N ALA A 70 -13.64 -12.97 8.78
CA ALA A 70 -14.45 -12.06 7.96
C ALA A 70 -14.93 -12.73 6.67
N VAL A 71 -14.04 -13.44 5.96
CA VAL A 71 -14.38 -14.11 4.70
C VAL A 71 -15.29 -15.31 4.94
N ARG A 72 -15.08 -16.09 6.01
CA ARG A 72 -15.97 -17.20 6.38
C ARG A 72 -17.36 -16.73 6.77
N ASN A 73 -17.46 -15.56 7.40
CA ASN A 73 -18.72 -14.89 7.71
C ASN A 73 -19.38 -14.22 6.48
N GLY A 74 -18.80 -14.40 5.29
CA GLY A 74 -19.38 -14.00 4.02
C GLY A 74 -18.97 -12.62 3.52
N SER A 75 -17.94 -12.00 4.12
CA SER A 75 -17.32 -10.80 3.54
C SER A 75 -16.67 -11.12 2.20
N GLN A 76 -16.99 -10.32 1.18
CA GLN A 76 -16.39 -10.41 -0.15
C GLN A 76 -15.38 -9.30 -0.43
N LEU A 77 -15.19 -8.38 0.52
CA LEU A 77 -14.27 -7.27 0.40
C LEU A 77 -13.57 -7.01 1.74
N LEU A 78 -12.26 -7.21 1.77
CA LEU A 78 -11.41 -6.85 2.88
C LEU A 78 -10.70 -5.53 2.56
N ILE A 79 -10.75 -4.58 3.48
CA ILE A 79 -10.06 -3.29 3.37
C ILE A 79 -9.01 -3.25 4.47
N LEU A 80 -7.74 -3.40 4.09
CA LEU A 80 -6.62 -3.26 5.02
C LEU A 80 -6.30 -1.77 5.12
N SER A 81 -6.48 -1.18 6.30
CA SER A 81 -6.39 0.27 6.48
C SER A 81 -5.39 0.67 7.55
N ASP A 82 -4.55 1.66 7.27
CA ASP A 82 -3.70 2.36 8.25
C ASP A 82 -4.28 3.73 8.64
N ARG A 83 -5.57 3.96 8.40
CA ARG A 83 -6.28 5.13 8.92
C ARG A 83 -6.59 4.98 10.40
N SER A 84 -6.39 6.06 11.14
CA SER A 84 -6.82 6.21 12.53
C SER A 84 -7.24 7.65 12.79
N GLU A 85 -8.19 7.86 13.70
CA GLU A 85 -8.60 9.18 14.17
C GLU A 85 -7.49 9.86 14.99
N ALA A 86 -6.77 9.05 15.77
CA ALA A 86 -5.63 9.49 16.56
C ALA A 86 -4.47 8.51 16.38
N LEU A 87 -3.30 9.04 16.02
CA LEU A 87 -2.08 8.26 15.98
C LEU A 87 -1.47 8.20 17.38
N GLU A 88 -1.07 7.01 17.80
CA GLU A 88 -0.43 6.80 19.10
C GLU A 88 1.04 6.37 18.92
N PRO A 89 1.97 6.87 19.74
CA PRO A 89 3.38 6.45 19.67
C PRO A 89 3.58 4.94 19.85
N THR A 90 2.66 4.28 20.57
CA THR A 90 2.71 2.84 20.90
C THR A 90 2.00 1.94 19.89
N HIS A 91 1.44 2.51 18.82
CA HIS A 91 0.72 1.77 17.77
C HIS A 91 1.22 2.14 16.37
N PRO A 92 2.48 1.78 16.01
CA PRO A 92 2.98 1.92 14.65
C PRO A 92 2.13 1.16 13.62
N SER A 93 2.03 1.72 12.41
CA SER A 93 1.37 1.06 11.30
C SER A 93 2.24 -0.07 10.73
N ILE A 94 1.60 -1.18 10.40
CA ILE A 94 2.24 -2.28 9.66
C ILE A 94 2.59 -1.75 8.27
N PRO A 95 3.79 -2.04 7.72
CA PRO A 95 4.07 -1.77 6.32
C PRO A 95 3.01 -2.39 5.43
N ILE A 96 2.26 -1.57 4.69
CA ILE A 96 1.04 -2.03 4.00
C ILE A 96 1.29 -3.15 3.00
N LEU A 97 2.47 -3.17 2.36
CA LEU A 97 2.87 -4.26 1.47
C LEU A 97 2.97 -5.61 2.21
N LEU A 98 3.50 -5.59 3.44
CA LEU A 98 3.59 -6.76 4.29
C LEU A 98 2.21 -7.23 4.73
N ALA A 99 1.33 -6.31 5.14
CA ALA A 99 -0.05 -6.62 5.51
C ALA A 99 -0.83 -7.29 4.35
N VAL A 100 -0.77 -6.69 3.15
CA VAL A 100 -1.44 -7.24 1.95
C VAL A 100 -0.86 -8.60 1.58
N GLY A 101 0.47 -8.73 1.53
CA GLY A 101 1.13 -9.99 1.17
C GLY A 101 0.75 -11.13 2.11
N THR A 102 0.85 -10.89 3.42
CA THR A 102 0.52 -11.88 4.46
C THR A 102 -0.94 -12.32 4.39
N VAL A 103 -1.90 -11.38 4.32
CA VAL A 103 -3.33 -11.72 4.17
C VAL A 103 -3.59 -12.45 2.85
N HIS A 104 -2.96 -12.01 1.75
CA HIS A 104 -3.09 -12.66 0.45
C HIS A 104 -2.67 -14.12 0.49
N GLN A 105 -1.48 -14.40 1.04
CA GLN A 105 -0.93 -15.76 1.15
C GLN A 105 -1.73 -16.63 2.11
N HIS A 106 -2.13 -16.08 3.26
CA HIS A 106 -2.95 -16.80 4.23
C HIS A 106 -4.29 -17.25 3.62
N LEU A 107 -4.99 -16.34 2.93
CA LEU A 107 -6.25 -16.70 2.26
C LEU A 107 -6.05 -17.70 1.12
N ILE A 108 -4.90 -17.71 0.44
CA ILE A 108 -4.58 -18.75 -0.57
C ILE A 108 -4.43 -20.11 0.13
N GLN A 109 -3.64 -20.17 1.19
CA GLN A 109 -3.36 -21.41 1.93
C GLN A 109 -4.63 -22.04 2.51
N ASN A 110 -5.60 -21.22 2.90
CA ASN A 110 -6.88 -21.67 3.45
C ASN A 110 -7.98 -21.87 2.38
N GLY A 111 -7.67 -21.69 1.10
CA GLY A 111 -8.65 -21.83 0.00
C GLY A 111 -9.71 -20.73 -0.05
N LEU A 112 -9.49 -19.61 0.65
CA LEU A 112 -10.44 -18.50 0.80
C LEU A 112 -10.18 -17.33 -0.17
N ARG A 113 -9.01 -17.26 -0.83
CA ARG A 113 -8.62 -16.10 -1.64
C ARG A 113 -9.59 -15.75 -2.77
N MET A 114 -10.31 -16.74 -3.31
CA MET A 114 -11.31 -16.53 -4.37
C MET A 114 -12.63 -15.96 -3.83
N SER A 115 -12.86 -16.01 -2.52
CA SER A 115 -14.10 -15.54 -1.89
C SER A 115 -14.15 -14.02 -1.72
N ALA A 116 -13.00 -13.36 -1.53
CA ALA A 116 -12.93 -11.93 -1.27
C ALA A 116 -11.87 -11.18 -2.09
N SER A 117 -12.08 -9.88 -2.30
CA SER A 117 -11.08 -8.95 -2.81
C SER A 117 -10.35 -8.26 -1.65
N ILE A 118 -9.11 -7.83 -1.88
CA ILE A 118 -8.31 -7.07 -0.89
C ILE A 118 -8.11 -5.67 -1.44
N ILE A 119 -8.44 -4.64 -0.66
CA ILE A 119 -8.12 -3.24 -0.94
C ILE A 119 -7.14 -2.75 0.11
N ALA A 120 -6.11 -2.03 -0.31
CA ALA A 120 -5.20 -1.33 0.58
C ALA A 120 -5.62 0.14 0.68
N ASP A 121 -6.07 0.59 1.85
CA ASP A 121 -6.36 1.99 2.15
C ASP A 121 -5.21 2.54 3.01
N THR A 122 -4.27 3.25 2.39
CA THR A 122 -2.95 3.48 3.01
C THR A 122 -2.36 4.86 2.81
N ALA A 123 -1.68 5.34 3.85
CA ALA A 123 -0.81 6.51 3.82
C ALA A 123 0.54 6.27 3.15
N GLN A 124 1.00 5.01 3.08
CA GLN A 124 2.38 4.65 2.72
C GLN A 124 2.59 4.45 1.21
N CYS A 125 1.56 4.60 0.39
CA CYS A 125 1.62 4.38 -1.07
C CYS A 125 1.46 5.69 -1.85
N PHE A 126 2.53 6.11 -2.54
CA PHE A 126 2.57 7.36 -3.31
C PHE A 126 3.32 7.26 -4.65
N SER A 127 4.06 6.18 -4.89
CA SER A 127 4.89 5.97 -6.09
C SER A 127 4.37 4.82 -6.96
N THR A 128 4.66 4.89 -8.26
CA THR A 128 4.26 3.85 -9.24
C THR A 128 4.74 2.45 -8.86
N HIS A 129 5.94 2.34 -8.27
CA HIS A 129 6.48 1.07 -7.81
C HIS A 129 5.69 0.49 -6.63
N GLN A 130 5.30 1.31 -5.65
CA GLN A 130 4.51 0.84 -4.51
C GLN A 130 3.15 0.30 -4.94
N PHE A 131 2.46 0.95 -5.89
CA PHE A 131 1.23 0.40 -6.48
C PHE A 131 1.49 -0.94 -7.17
N ALA A 132 2.57 -1.05 -7.95
CA ALA A 132 2.92 -2.27 -8.63
C ALA A 132 3.22 -3.41 -7.64
N CYS A 133 3.91 -3.14 -6.53
CA CYS A 133 4.14 -4.13 -5.49
C CYS A 133 2.82 -4.57 -4.85
N LEU A 134 1.98 -3.63 -4.40
CA LEU A 134 0.71 -3.95 -3.77
C LEU A 134 -0.19 -4.81 -4.67
N VAL A 135 -0.33 -4.45 -5.94
CA VAL A 135 -1.12 -5.23 -6.90
C VAL A 135 -0.46 -6.58 -7.17
N GLY A 136 0.86 -6.60 -7.40
CA GLY A 136 1.62 -7.81 -7.68
C GLY A 136 1.60 -8.83 -6.53
N TYR A 137 1.42 -8.37 -5.30
CA TYR A 137 1.29 -9.19 -4.09
C TYR A 137 -0.15 -9.36 -3.59
N GLY A 138 -1.16 -8.99 -4.40
CA GLY A 138 -2.53 -9.47 -4.24
C GLY A 138 -3.59 -8.43 -3.90
N ALA A 139 -3.26 -7.13 -3.84
CA ALA A 139 -4.27 -6.08 -3.76
C ALA A 139 -5.04 -5.99 -5.09
N SER A 140 -6.38 -5.96 -5.00
CA SER A 140 -7.27 -5.71 -6.13
C SER A 140 -7.27 -4.23 -6.50
N ALA A 141 -7.18 -3.33 -5.52
CA ALA A 141 -7.07 -1.89 -5.70
C ALA A 141 -6.42 -1.24 -4.46
N VAL A 142 -6.03 0.03 -4.60
CA VAL A 142 -5.34 0.82 -3.57
C VAL A 142 -6.00 2.19 -3.49
N CYS A 143 -6.37 2.62 -2.27
CA CYS A 143 -6.74 3.99 -1.93
C CYS A 143 -5.53 4.67 -1.27
N PRO A 144 -4.75 5.48 -2.01
CA PRO A 144 -3.54 6.13 -1.50
C PRO A 144 -3.88 7.47 -0.81
N TYR A 145 -4.64 7.42 0.28
CA TYR A 145 -5.31 8.61 0.80
C TYR A 145 -4.36 9.75 1.17
N LEU A 146 -3.20 9.45 1.77
CA LEU A 146 -2.25 10.50 2.16
C LEU A 146 -1.56 11.10 0.93
N ALA A 147 -1.35 10.33 -0.14
CA ALA A 147 -0.82 10.86 -1.39
C ALA A 147 -1.84 11.80 -2.07
N LEU A 148 -3.12 11.44 -2.03
CA LEU A 148 -4.21 12.29 -2.52
C LEU A 148 -4.34 13.57 -1.70
N GLU A 149 -4.23 13.47 -0.37
CA GLU A 149 -4.22 14.63 0.53
C GLU A 149 -2.98 15.50 0.30
N THR A 150 -1.82 14.89 0.08
CA THR A 150 -0.58 15.61 -0.28
C THR A 150 -0.78 16.41 -1.57
N CYS A 151 -1.49 15.90 -2.57
CA CYS A 151 -1.84 16.66 -3.77
C CYS A 151 -2.72 17.89 -3.45
N ARG A 152 -3.68 17.76 -2.53
CA ARG A 152 -4.54 18.87 -2.08
C ARG A 152 -3.70 19.93 -1.37
N GLN A 153 -2.89 19.53 -0.40
CA GLN A 153 -2.03 20.43 0.39
C GLN A 153 -0.95 21.10 -0.47
N TRP A 154 -0.32 20.37 -1.39
CA TRP A 154 0.63 20.93 -2.36
C TRP A 154 -0.02 22.05 -3.17
N ARG A 155 -1.25 21.81 -3.67
CA ARG A 155 -1.99 22.78 -4.45
C ARG A 155 -2.40 24.02 -3.64
N LEU A 156 -2.79 23.82 -2.38
CA LEU A 156 -3.19 24.90 -1.47
C LEU A 156 -2.00 25.71 -0.92
N SER A 157 -0.78 25.16 -1.00
CA SER A 157 0.40 25.82 -0.46
C SER A 157 0.65 27.19 -1.09
N GLY A 158 1.00 28.18 -0.27
CA GLY A 158 1.24 29.55 -0.72
C GLY A 158 2.35 29.65 -1.78
N LYS A 159 3.35 28.76 -1.72
CA LYS A 159 4.41 28.66 -2.74
C LYS A 159 3.83 28.29 -4.12
N THR A 160 3.02 27.23 -4.18
CA THR A 160 2.40 26.76 -5.42
C THR A 160 1.43 27.80 -5.99
N VAL A 161 0.61 28.42 -5.13
CA VAL A 161 -0.30 29.50 -5.54
C VAL A 161 0.47 30.67 -6.14
N ASN A 162 1.58 31.09 -5.54
CA ASN A 162 2.42 32.16 -6.06
C ASN A 162 3.08 31.80 -7.40
N LEU A 163 3.51 30.54 -7.59
CA LEU A 163 4.07 30.09 -8.86
C LEU A 163 3.04 30.15 -9.99
N MET A 164 1.78 29.76 -9.72
CA MET A 164 0.69 29.85 -10.68
C MET A 164 0.35 31.30 -11.01
N ARG A 165 0.22 32.15 -9.99
CA ARG A 165 -0.09 33.59 -10.17
C ARG A 165 0.97 34.30 -11.00
N ASN A 166 2.24 33.96 -10.80
CA ASN A 166 3.36 34.57 -11.51
C ASN A 166 3.64 33.92 -12.88
N GLY A 167 2.76 33.03 -13.37
CA GLY A 167 2.89 32.36 -14.67
C GLY A 167 4.03 31.36 -14.77
N LYS A 168 4.68 30.99 -13.66
CA LYS A 168 5.79 30.01 -13.64
C LYS A 168 5.29 28.56 -13.68
N MET A 169 4.00 28.34 -13.49
CA MET A 169 3.35 27.03 -13.54
C MET A 169 1.91 27.19 -14.08
N PRO A 170 1.38 26.21 -14.83
CA PRO A 170 -0.03 26.22 -15.24
C PRO A 170 -0.98 26.23 -14.04
N THR A 171 -2.06 27.00 -14.14
CA THR A 171 -3.14 26.97 -13.15
C THR A 171 -3.86 25.64 -13.22
N VAL A 172 -3.87 24.90 -12.11
CA VAL A 172 -4.66 23.67 -11.97
C VAL A 172 -5.64 23.82 -10.81
N SER A 173 -6.77 23.12 -10.83
CA SER A 173 -7.63 22.99 -9.65
C SER A 173 -7.12 21.87 -8.73
N ILE A 174 -7.70 21.73 -7.54
CA ILE A 174 -7.36 20.64 -6.61
C ILE A 174 -7.72 19.29 -7.24
N GLU A 175 -8.91 19.20 -7.83
CA GLU A 175 -9.42 18.00 -8.50
C GLU A 175 -8.53 17.66 -9.69
N GLN A 176 -8.07 18.66 -10.45
CA GLN A 176 -7.17 18.44 -11.57
C GLN A 176 -5.79 17.94 -11.11
N ALA A 177 -5.27 18.43 -9.99
CA ALA A 177 -4.02 17.95 -9.42
C ALA A 177 -4.11 16.45 -9.06
N GLN A 178 -5.19 16.04 -8.40
CA GLN A 178 -5.43 14.63 -8.07
C GLN A 178 -5.65 13.77 -9.31
N LYS A 179 -6.43 14.24 -10.30
CA LYS A 179 -6.61 13.55 -11.59
C LYS A 179 -5.27 13.36 -12.31
N ASN A 180 -4.40 14.36 -12.30
CA ASN A 180 -3.08 14.28 -12.90
C ASN A 180 -2.19 13.25 -12.18
N TYR A 181 -2.22 13.23 -10.85
CA TYR A 181 -1.52 12.21 -10.06
C TYR A 181 -2.01 10.79 -10.41
N CYS A 182 -3.32 10.55 -10.37
CA CYS A 182 -3.89 9.25 -10.74
C CYS A 182 -3.54 8.85 -12.18
N LYS A 183 -3.56 9.80 -13.12
CA LYS A 183 -3.13 9.58 -14.51
C LYS A 183 -1.66 9.17 -14.60
N ALA A 184 -0.78 9.84 -13.86
CA ALA A 184 0.65 9.52 -13.81
C ALA A 184 0.89 8.12 -13.23
N VAL A 185 0.19 7.75 -12.15
CA VAL A 185 0.26 6.40 -11.57
C VAL A 185 -0.21 5.35 -12.57
N LYS A 186 -1.36 5.56 -13.23
CA LYS A 186 -1.89 4.63 -14.25
C LYS A 186 -0.90 4.45 -15.41
N ALA A 187 -0.33 5.53 -15.93
CA ALA A 187 0.68 5.46 -16.99
C ALA A 187 1.95 4.73 -16.53
N GLY A 188 2.40 4.98 -15.29
CA GLY A 188 3.55 4.29 -14.70
C GLY A 188 3.32 2.80 -14.50
N LEU A 189 2.12 2.39 -14.08
CA LEU A 189 1.75 0.98 -13.99
C LEU A 189 1.78 0.31 -15.36
N LEU A 190 1.16 0.90 -16.38
CA LEU A 190 1.22 0.37 -17.75
C LEU A 190 2.66 0.21 -18.24
N LYS A 191 3.55 1.16 -17.89
CA LYS A 191 4.99 1.05 -18.17
C LYS A 191 5.66 -0.10 -17.42
N ILE A 192 5.30 -0.37 -16.17
CA ILE A 192 5.86 -1.50 -15.40
C ILE A 192 5.40 -2.83 -16.02
N LEU A 193 4.10 -2.95 -16.30
CA LEU A 193 3.51 -4.14 -16.91
C LEU A 193 4.15 -4.44 -18.29
N SER A 194 4.38 -3.41 -19.11
CA SER A 194 4.94 -3.58 -20.45
C SER A 194 6.40 -4.06 -20.45
N LYS A 195 7.17 -3.84 -19.37
CA LYS A 195 8.55 -4.37 -19.26
C LYS A 195 8.60 -5.90 -19.33
N MET A 196 7.51 -6.55 -18.93
CA MET A 196 7.38 -8.02 -18.91
C MET A 196 6.39 -8.53 -19.96
N GLY A 197 5.94 -7.65 -20.87
CA GLY A 197 4.97 -8.00 -21.91
C GLY A 197 3.55 -8.27 -21.40
N ILE A 198 3.22 -7.87 -20.17
CA ILE A 198 1.89 -8.09 -19.59
C ILE A 198 0.94 -6.99 -20.03
N SER A 199 -0.21 -7.35 -20.62
CA SER A 199 -1.21 -6.38 -21.10
C SER A 199 -2.36 -6.13 -20.12
N LEU A 200 -2.66 -7.10 -19.25
CA LEU A 200 -3.81 -7.04 -18.34
C LEU A 200 -3.36 -6.95 -16.89
N LEU A 201 -3.91 -5.97 -16.16
CA LEU A 201 -3.66 -5.83 -14.73
C LEU A 201 -4.19 -7.01 -13.91
N SER A 202 -5.27 -7.65 -14.36
CA SER A 202 -5.81 -8.85 -13.73
C SER A 202 -4.84 -10.03 -13.76
N SER A 203 -4.01 -10.13 -14.81
CA SER A 203 -2.93 -11.12 -14.92
C SER A 203 -1.71 -10.76 -14.09
N TYR A 204 -1.51 -9.46 -13.83
CA TYR A 204 -0.42 -8.97 -12.98
C TYR A 204 -0.73 -9.13 -11.49
N CYS A 205 -2.00 -9.05 -11.10
CA CYS A 205 -2.46 -9.18 -9.71
C CYS A 205 -2.09 -10.56 -9.13
N GLY A 206 -1.29 -10.58 -8.06
CA GLY A 206 -0.81 -11.80 -7.42
C GLY A 206 0.29 -12.57 -8.20
N ALA A 207 0.78 -12.04 -9.32
CA ALA A 207 1.78 -12.72 -10.15
C ALA A 207 3.22 -12.66 -9.59
N GLN A 208 3.47 -11.80 -8.59
CA GLN A 208 4.78 -11.64 -7.94
C GLN A 208 5.94 -11.44 -8.92
N ILE A 209 5.81 -10.47 -9.84
CA ILE A 209 6.84 -10.15 -10.84
C ILE A 209 7.95 -9.28 -10.23
N PHE A 210 8.54 -9.78 -9.14
CA PHE A 210 9.54 -9.11 -8.33
C PHE A 210 10.57 -10.12 -7.82
N GLU A 211 11.78 -9.63 -7.55
CA GLU A 211 12.79 -10.34 -6.79
C GLU A 211 13.04 -9.58 -5.50
N VAL A 212 13.09 -10.31 -4.39
CA VAL A 212 13.27 -9.76 -3.06
C VAL A 212 14.76 -9.75 -2.74
N TYR A 213 15.24 -8.62 -2.25
CA TYR A 213 16.62 -8.43 -1.81
C TYR A 213 16.62 -7.95 -0.36
N GLY A 214 17.33 -8.66 0.51
CA GLY A 214 17.57 -8.21 1.90
C GLY A 214 16.41 -8.45 2.86
N LEU A 215 15.44 -9.31 2.54
CA LEU A 215 14.45 -9.79 3.50
C LEU A 215 14.77 -11.23 3.93
N GLY A 216 14.63 -11.48 5.23
CA GLY A 216 14.79 -12.79 5.83
C GLY A 216 13.79 -13.82 5.30
N LYS A 217 14.17 -15.10 5.35
CA LYS A 217 13.35 -16.19 4.85
C LYS A 217 11.98 -16.26 5.51
N GLU A 218 11.90 -16.01 6.81
CA GLU A 218 10.65 -15.96 7.57
C GLU A 218 9.66 -14.92 7.02
N VAL A 219 10.14 -13.73 6.64
CA VAL A 219 9.31 -12.65 6.08
C VAL A 219 8.81 -13.04 4.70
N VAL A 220 9.70 -13.59 3.86
CA VAL A 220 9.37 -14.02 2.50
C VAL A 220 8.39 -15.18 2.52
N ASP A 221 8.59 -16.18 3.36
CA ASP A 221 7.72 -17.36 3.43
C ASP A 221 6.31 -17.00 3.94
N LEU A 222 6.19 -16.02 4.84
CA LEU A 222 4.90 -15.57 5.36
C LEU A 222 4.16 -14.67 4.37
N ALA A 223 4.80 -13.62 3.85
CA ALA A 223 4.13 -12.55 3.12
C ALA A 223 4.29 -12.63 1.59
N PHE A 224 5.41 -13.18 1.11
CA PHE A 224 5.82 -13.10 -0.30
C PHE A 224 6.16 -14.49 -0.85
N ARG A 225 5.46 -15.51 -0.35
CA ARG A 225 5.74 -16.92 -0.65
C ARG A 225 5.76 -17.17 -2.16
N GLY A 226 6.87 -17.74 -2.63
CA GLY A 226 7.14 -18.00 -4.05
C GLY A 226 8.06 -16.97 -4.72
N SER A 227 8.27 -15.80 -4.10
CA SER A 227 9.23 -14.82 -4.58
C SER A 227 10.66 -15.30 -4.40
N VAL A 228 11.52 -14.97 -5.36
CA VAL A 228 12.96 -15.26 -5.27
C VAL A 228 13.59 -14.31 -4.25
N SER A 229 14.31 -14.86 -3.26
CA SER A 229 15.13 -14.11 -2.32
C SER A 229 16.44 -14.88 -2.09
N LYS A 230 17.49 -14.53 -2.85
CA LYS A 230 18.79 -15.23 -2.77
C LYS A 230 19.65 -14.74 -1.62
N ILE A 231 19.48 -13.48 -1.26
CA ILE A 231 20.21 -12.82 -0.18
C ILE A 231 19.21 -12.61 0.94
N GLY A 232 19.36 -13.40 2.00
CA GLY A 232 18.58 -13.20 3.23
C GLY A 232 18.86 -11.84 3.86
N GLY A 233 18.10 -11.49 4.88
CA GLY A 233 18.28 -10.21 5.56
C GLY A 233 17.24 -10.04 6.65
N LEU A 234 16.53 -8.91 6.60
CA LEU A 234 15.72 -8.38 7.69
C LEU A 234 14.72 -9.39 8.25
N THR A 235 14.75 -9.57 9.57
CA THR A 235 13.74 -10.31 10.34
C THR A 235 12.49 -9.47 10.61
N PHE A 236 11.43 -10.09 11.15
CA PHE A 236 10.26 -9.32 11.59
C PHE A 236 10.60 -8.29 12.68
N ASP A 237 11.51 -8.63 13.59
CA ASP A 237 11.92 -7.71 14.66
C ASP A 237 12.72 -6.53 14.12
N GLU A 238 13.60 -6.76 13.13
CA GLU A 238 14.35 -5.68 12.48
C GLU A 238 13.43 -4.76 11.68
N LEU A 239 12.45 -5.31 10.96
CA LEU A 239 11.42 -4.52 10.28
C LEU A 239 10.56 -3.73 11.26
N ALA A 240 10.20 -4.31 12.41
CA ALA A 240 9.45 -3.62 13.46
C ALA A 240 10.26 -2.43 14.01
N ARG A 241 11.55 -2.61 14.29
CA ARG A 241 12.45 -1.56 14.75
C ARG A 241 12.63 -0.45 13.71
N GLU A 242 12.79 -0.80 12.44
CA GLU A 242 12.89 0.18 11.36
C GLU A 242 11.59 0.99 11.23
N THR A 243 10.43 0.32 11.24
CA THR A 243 9.12 0.97 11.22
C THR A 243 8.97 1.92 12.41
N LEU A 244 9.34 1.48 13.61
CA LEU A 244 9.27 2.30 14.81
C LEU A 244 10.19 3.53 14.73
N SER A 245 11.38 3.38 14.13
CA SER A 245 12.33 4.49 13.98
C SER A 245 11.75 5.64 13.15
N PHE A 246 10.94 5.34 12.12
CA PHE A 246 10.19 6.34 11.37
C PHE A 246 8.96 6.84 12.13
N TRP A 247 8.24 5.94 12.81
CA TRP A 247 7.02 6.25 13.55
C TRP A 247 7.25 7.28 14.65
N VAL A 248 8.26 7.06 15.49
CA VAL A 248 8.57 7.95 16.64
C VAL A 248 8.92 9.36 16.19
N LYS A 249 9.58 9.52 15.02
CA LYS A 249 9.88 10.85 14.46
C LYS A 249 8.61 11.68 14.29
N ALA A 250 7.49 11.09 13.89
CA ALA A 250 6.22 11.81 13.69
C ALA A 250 5.68 12.46 14.98
N PHE A 251 6.09 11.99 16.16
CA PHE A 251 5.66 12.52 17.46
C PHE A 251 6.66 13.50 18.09
N SER A 252 7.75 13.81 17.39
CA SER A 252 8.73 14.83 17.82
C SER A 252 8.33 16.23 17.32
N GLU A 253 8.51 17.25 18.15
CA GLU A 253 8.18 18.64 17.80
C GLU A 253 8.94 19.17 16.57
N ASP A 254 10.16 18.68 16.34
CA ASP A 254 11.00 19.11 15.21
C ASP A 254 10.54 18.57 13.86
N THR A 255 10.04 17.33 13.82
CA THR A 255 9.56 16.70 12.56
C THR A 255 8.22 17.30 12.11
N ALA A 256 7.45 17.88 13.04
CA ALA A 256 6.17 18.51 12.75
C ALA A 256 6.28 19.72 11.79
N LYS A 257 7.46 20.34 11.65
CA LYS A 257 7.64 21.55 10.84
C LYS A 257 8.00 21.27 9.38
N ARG A 258 8.75 20.20 9.09
CA ARG A 258 9.18 19.86 7.72
C ARG A 258 9.65 18.41 7.63
N LEU A 259 9.35 17.77 6.51
CA LEU A 259 9.92 16.47 6.17
C LEU A 259 11.44 16.55 6.01
N GLU A 260 12.12 15.54 6.56
CA GLU A 260 13.55 15.31 6.40
C GLU A 260 13.88 15.02 4.92
N ASN A 261 15.01 15.55 4.44
CA ASN A 261 15.47 15.29 3.08
C ASN A 261 16.73 14.45 3.13
N PHE A 262 16.57 13.14 2.93
CA PHE A 262 17.66 12.17 2.96
C PHE A 262 18.58 12.22 1.74
N GLY A 263 18.25 12.98 0.69
CA GLY A 263 19.12 13.06 -0.49
C GLY A 263 19.15 11.80 -1.36
N PHE A 264 18.09 10.98 -1.37
CA PHE A 264 18.05 9.74 -2.16
C PHE A 264 18.23 9.93 -3.68
N ILE A 265 17.83 11.09 -4.24
CA ILE A 265 17.90 11.35 -5.69
C ILE A 265 19.14 12.17 -6.06
N GLN A 266 19.54 13.11 -5.20
CA GLN A 266 20.67 14.01 -5.43
C GLN A 266 21.48 14.15 -4.15
N PHE A 267 22.79 14.15 -4.29
CA PHE A 267 23.73 14.33 -3.19
C PHE A 267 23.37 15.56 -2.33
N ARG A 268 23.43 15.36 -1.01
CA ARG A 268 23.21 16.37 0.02
C ARG A 268 24.24 16.16 1.12
N PRO A 269 24.87 17.22 1.65
CA PRO A 269 25.66 17.10 2.87
C PRO A 269 24.83 16.51 4.01
N GLY A 270 25.32 15.45 4.64
CA GLY A 270 24.63 14.73 5.73
C GLY A 270 23.45 13.85 5.30
N GLY A 271 23.25 13.65 3.99
CA GLY A 271 22.25 12.70 3.46
C GLY A 271 22.83 11.32 3.19
N GLU A 272 22.09 10.53 2.42
CA GLU A 272 22.48 9.22 1.92
C GLU A 272 23.79 9.28 1.15
N TYR A 273 24.57 8.20 1.19
CA TYR A 273 25.84 8.13 0.48
C TYR A 273 25.64 8.00 -1.04
N HIS A 274 26.38 8.79 -1.82
CA HIS A 274 26.44 8.69 -3.29
C HIS A 274 27.84 8.33 -3.72
N ALA A 275 27.98 7.24 -4.49
CA ALA A 275 29.25 6.83 -5.08
C ALA A 275 29.84 7.92 -5.99
N ASN A 276 28.96 8.61 -6.73
CA ASN A 276 29.32 9.82 -7.47
C ASN A 276 28.92 11.04 -6.64
N ASN A 277 29.85 11.58 -5.86
CA ASN A 277 29.64 12.80 -5.09
C ASN A 277 30.60 13.92 -5.56
N PRO A 278 30.28 15.20 -5.31
CA PRO A 278 31.09 16.32 -5.80
C PRO A 278 32.52 16.41 -5.21
N GLU A 279 32.83 15.67 -4.14
CA GLU A 279 34.15 15.69 -3.50
C GLU A 279 35.13 14.68 -4.13
N MET A 280 34.63 13.76 -4.97
CA MET A 280 35.43 12.84 -5.78
C MET A 280 35.96 13.54 -7.04
#